data_AF-A0A8K0GFB5-F1
#
_entry.id   AF-A0A8K0GFB5-F1
#
_cell.length_a   1.000
_cell.length_b   1.000
_cell.length_c   1.000
_cell.angle_alpha   90.00
_cell.angle_beta   90.00
_cell.angle_gamma   90.00
#
_symmetry.space_group_name_H-M   'P 1'
#
loop_
_entity.id
_entity.type
_entity.pdbx_description
1 polymer ?
#
loop_
_entity_poly.entity_id
_entity_poly.type
_entity_poly.pdbx_seq_one_letter_code
_entity_poly.pdbx_strand_id
1 'polypeptide(L)'
;MIKYFRLLPPSPDKLYLTIAALRVILTCLPQIGYVHPDEFFQSIEIVTEKTFEVEVNKPWEFNASFPIRSVTPPYLTVGISYQILKALNLFLSTQFHMTILTPYFVLVFPRLLICCLSFVVDWCLYRICLANSEKYKSRCLILSISYVMLVYATRTFSNTIELVLFSLLLYFVSESIIFSTINVRQREYINLRYKKAETVVERAKFHKLKLFLENDSLRNCFVIATITTAGFFNRPTFVAYAIGPLFFWLYRGIGFKSVNALNFHLRILVFIICTIPTILIFVIIDSFYFGYLTWGEIGVLEVSLRNFVATPWNFIKYNINPKNLAEHGLHPRYLHAAVNIPLLFNILGLLGYSNFLDLFS
;
A
#
# COMPACT_ATOMS: atom_id res chain seq x y z
N MET A 1 -23.20 15.20 -2.45
CA MET A 1 -22.26 14.09 -2.67
C MET A 1 -20.83 14.42 -2.23
N ILE A 2 -20.24 15.57 -2.60
CA ILE A 2 -18.91 16.02 -2.06
C ILE A 2 -18.90 16.17 -0.52
N LYS A 3 -20.06 16.46 0.10
CA LYS A 3 -20.23 16.46 1.57
C LYS A 3 -19.87 15.12 2.25
N TYR A 4 -19.96 13.97 1.58
CA TYR A 4 -19.69 12.67 2.22
C TYR A 4 -18.22 12.46 2.59
N PHE A 5 -17.27 13.13 1.93
CA PHE A 5 -15.85 13.04 2.27
C PHE A 5 -15.43 13.88 3.49
N ARG A 6 -16.34 14.74 4.01
CA ARG A 6 -16.10 15.64 5.15
C ARG A 6 -16.98 15.35 6.38
N LEU A 7 -17.82 14.31 6.35
CA LEU A 7 -18.63 13.95 7.51
C LEU A 7 -17.77 13.25 8.56
N LEU A 8 -17.90 13.67 9.82
CA LEU A 8 -17.35 12.95 10.97
C LEU A 8 -17.88 11.50 10.95
N PRO A 9 -17.04 10.50 11.25
CA PRO A 9 -17.49 9.13 11.26
C PRO A 9 -18.57 8.96 12.35
N PRO A 10 -19.70 8.28 12.05
CA PRO A 10 -20.64 7.87 13.07
C PRO A 10 -19.96 6.90 14.04
N SER A 11 -20.51 6.76 15.25
CA SER A 11 -19.93 5.88 16.27
C SER A 11 -19.76 4.45 15.72
N PRO A 12 -18.58 3.84 15.91
CA PRO A 12 -18.33 2.47 15.47
C PRO A 12 -19.22 1.49 16.23
N ASP A 13 -19.62 0.41 15.57
CA ASP A 13 -20.43 -0.62 16.21
C ASP A 13 -19.66 -1.29 17.36
N LYS A 14 -20.35 -1.59 18.45
CA LYS A 14 -19.74 -2.23 19.65
C LYS A 14 -19.02 -3.53 19.29
N LEU A 15 -19.61 -4.35 18.41
CA LEU A 15 -19.00 -5.59 17.94
C LEU A 15 -17.70 -5.35 17.16
N TYR A 16 -17.65 -4.30 16.33
CA TYR A 16 -16.41 -3.96 15.64
C TYR A 16 -15.33 -3.53 16.64
N LEU A 17 -15.67 -2.71 17.64
CA LEU A 17 -14.74 -2.31 18.69
C LEU A 17 -14.19 -3.50 19.49
N THR A 18 -15.04 -4.49 19.81
CA THR A 18 -14.57 -5.70 20.51
C THR A 18 -13.59 -6.51 19.67
N ILE A 19 -13.83 -6.63 18.36
CA ILE A 19 -12.91 -7.33 17.45
C ILE A 19 -11.62 -6.54 17.21
N ALA A 20 -11.71 -5.20 17.13
CA ALA A 20 -10.53 -4.33 17.05
C ALA A 20 -9.66 -4.45 18.31
N ALA A 21 -10.26 -4.49 19.50
CA ALA A 21 -9.54 -4.74 20.75
C ALA A 21 -8.90 -6.14 20.76
N LEU A 22 -9.64 -7.16 20.32
CA LEU A 22 -9.11 -8.52 20.18
C LEU A 22 -7.89 -8.56 19.26
N ARG A 23 -7.92 -7.86 18.12
CA ARG A 23 -6.79 -7.76 17.18
C ARG A 23 -5.52 -7.23 17.87
N VAL A 24 -5.66 -6.17 18.67
CA VAL A 24 -4.52 -5.59 19.42
C VAL A 24 -4.04 -6.56 20.50
N ILE A 25 -4.94 -7.18 21.26
CA ILE A 25 -4.59 -8.16 22.30
C ILE A 25 -3.83 -9.34 21.71
N LEU A 26 -4.32 -9.92 20.60
CA LEU A 26 -3.67 -11.04 19.91
C LEU A 26 -2.27 -10.70 19.42
N THR A 27 -2.01 -9.42 19.12
CA THR A 27 -0.69 -8.93 18.70
C THR A 27 0.34 -8.98 19.84
N CYS A 28 -0.11 -8.71 21.08
CA CYS A 28 0.72 -8.76 22.28
C CYS A 28 0.95 -10.18 22.81
N LEU A 29 0.08 -11.13 22.50
CA LEU A 29 0.23 -12.49 23.01
C LEU A 29 1.48 -13.19 22.42
N PRO A 30 2.28 -13.88 23.24
CA PRO A 30 3.41 -14.66 22.75
C PRO A 30 2.89 -15.79 21.86
N GLN A 31 3.47 -15.97 20.67
CA GLN A 31 3.13 -17.10 19.80
C GLN A 31 4.36 -18.00 19.64
N ILE A 32 4.18 -19.26 20.01
CA ILE A 32 5.28 -20.24 20.20
C ILE A 32 5.37 -21.20 19.00
N GLY A 33 4.39 -21.19 18.09
CA GLY A 33 4.18 -22.30 17.15
C GLY A 33 4.88 -22.21 15.78
N TYR A 34 5.20 -21.02 15.26
CA TYR A 34 5.76 -20.90 13.91
C TYR A 34 6.60 -19.62 13.72
N VAL A 35 7.83 -19.80 13.27
CA VAL A 35 8.74 -18.71 12.89
C VAL A 35 8.60 -18.48 11.39
N HIS A 36 7.92 -17.41 11.00
CA HIS A 36 7.72 -17.10 9.59
C HIS A 36 8.95 -16.36 9.02
N PRO A 37 9.56 -16.85 7.92
CA PRO A 37 10.78 -16.26 7.39
C PRO A 37 10.71 -14.76 7.06
N ASP A 38 9.58 -14.34 6.47
CA ASP A 38 9.35 -12.93 6.13
C ASP A 38 9.28 -11.99 7.35
N GLU A 39 8.79 -12.46 8.50
CA GLU A 39 8.68 -11.65 9.73
C GLU A 39 10.03 -11.51 10.43
N PHE A 40 10.74 -12.64 10.60
CA PHE A 40 11.96 -12.71 11.39
C PHE A 40 13.19 -12.38 10.54
N PHE A 41 13.52 -13.21 9.56
CA PHE A 41 14.75 -13.11 8.77
C PHE A 41 14.72 -11.92 7.79
N GLN A 42 13.58 -11.67 7.13
CA GLN A 42 13.49 -10.67 6.04
C GLN A 42 13.00 -9.27 6.49
N SER A 43 12.70 -9.10 7.77
CA SER A 43 12.24 -7.81 8.33
C SER A 43 12.98 -7.44 9.61
N ILE A 44 12.82 -8.23 10.68
CA ILE A 44 13.38 -7.91 12.00
C ILE A 44 14.91 -7.98 12.01
N GLU A 45 15.47 -9.09 11.54
CA GLU A 45 16.91 -9.38 11.61
C GLU A 45 17.76 -8.34 10.88
N ILE A 46 17.35 -7.97 9.66
CA ILE A 46 18.07 -7.01 8.80
C ILE A 46 18.21 -5.65 9.47
N VAL A 47 17.16 -5.22 10.18
CA VAL A 47 17.15 -3.92 10.86
C VAL A 47 17.84 -4.00 12.22
N THR A 48 17.74 -5.14 12.90
CA THR A 48 18.35 -5.38 14.22
C THR A 48 19.87 -5.29 14.16
N GLU A 49 20.51 -5.84 13.12
CA GLU A 49 21.97 -5.79 12.94
C GLU A 49 22.50 -4.35 13.01
N LYS A 50 22.01 -3.43 12.17
CA LYS A 50 22.49 -2.04 12.17
C LYS A 50 21.97 -1.22 13.35
N THR A 51 20.85 -1.60 13.94
CA THR A 51 20.25 -0.80 15.02
C THR A 51 20.83 -1.16 16.37
N PHE A 52 21.01 -2.44 16.68
CA PHE A 52 21.47 -2.90 17.98
C PHE A 52 22.87 -3.53 17.96
N GLU A 53 23.56 -3.50 16.81
CA GLU A 53 24.92 -4.04 16.63
C GLU A 53 25.02 -5.52 17.02
N VAL A 54 23.96 -6.26 16.75
CA VAL A 54 23.88 -7.71 16.99
C VAL A 54 24.34 -8.44 15.73
N GLU A 55 25.10 -9.52 15.91
CA GLU A 55 25.48 -10.41 14.81
C GLU A 55 24.24 -11.13 14.25
N VAL A 56 24.03 -11.01 12.94
CA VAL A 56 22.85 -11.56 12.25
C VAL A 56 23.28 -12.20 10.93
N ASN A 57 22.67 -13.34 10.59
CA ASN A 57 22.88 -13.98 9.31
C ASN A 57 21.93 -13.41 8.26
N LYS A 58 22.45 -12.56 7.36
CA LYS A 58 21.62 -11.92 6.32
C LYS A 58 21.06 -12.94 5.34
N PRO A 59 19.75 -12.92 5.05
CA PRO A 59 19.21 -13.75 3.99
C PRO A 59 19.78 -13.32 2.63
N TRP A 60 19.87 -14.27 1.70
CA TRP A 60 20.44 -14.05 0.36
C TRP A 60 19.75 -12.91 -0.40
N GLU A 61 18.50 -12.59 -0.06
CA GLU A 61 17.74 -11.49 -0.68
C GLU A 61 18.38 -10.10 -0.49
N PHE A 62 19.15 -9.94 0.60
CA PHE A 62 19.80 -8.69 1.01
C PHE A 62 21.33 -8.77 0.89
N ASN A 63 21.85 -9.68 0.06
CA ASN A 63 23.27 -9.76 -0.21
C ASN A 63 23.76 -8.49 -0.94
N ALA A 64 24.87 -7.92 -0.47
CA ALA A 64 25.47 -6.72 -1.05
C ALA A 64 25.96 -6.92 -2.49
N SER A 65 26.32 -8.13 -2.92
CA SER A 65 26.81 -8.36 -4.29
C SER A 65 25.69 -8.31 -5.34
N PHE A 66 24.48 -8.74 -4.98
CA PHE A 66 23.33 -8.75 -5.87
C PHE A 66 22.03 -8.63 -5.06
N PRO A 67 21.71 -7.42 -4.57
CA PRO A 67 20.54 -7.21 -3.73
C PRO A 67 19.27 -7.30 -4.57
N ILE A 68 18.35 -8.18 -4.16
CA ILE A 68 17.07 -8.40 -4.85
C ILE A 68 15.89 -7.79 -4.10
N ARG A 69 16.06 -7.44 -2.83
CA ARG A 69 14.99 -6.86 -2.02
C ARG A 69 15.37 -5.48 -1.49
N SER A 70 14.43 -4.54 -1.61
CA SER A 70 14.60 -3.20 -1.06
C SER A 70 14.64 -3.26 0.46
N VAL A 71 15.58 -2.53 1.04
CA VAL A 71 15.70 -2.39 2.49
C VAL A 71 14.75 -1.34 3.06
N THR A 72 14.24 -0.48 2.18
CA THR A 72 13.44 0.69 2.54
C THR A 72 12.17 0.29 3.31
N PRO A 73 11.33 -0.68 2.87
CA PRO A 73 10.12 -1.04 3.62
C PRO A 73 10.39 -1.64 5.02
N PRO A 74 11.35 -2.57 5.22
CA PRO A 74 11.74 -3.00 6.57
C PRO A 74 12.21 -1.85 7.47
N TYR A 75 13.01 -0.91 6.95
CA TYR A 75 13.47 0.24 7.75
C TYR A 75 12.34 1.22 8.09
N LEU A 76 11.40 1.46 7.18
CA LEU A 76 10.23 2.31 7.45
C LEU A 76 9.28 1.70 8.48
N THR A 77 9.20 0.38 8.56
CA THR A 77 8.31 -0.29 9.52
C THR A 77 9.04 -0.63 10.80
N VAL A 78 9.96 -1.59 10.75
CA VAL A 78 10.73 -2.07 11.91
C VAL A 78 11.73 -1.02 12.40
N GLY A 79 12.41 -0.31 11.49
CA GLY A 79 13.44 0.68 11.87
C GLY A 79 12.85 1.86 12.64
N ILE A 80 11.73 2.42 12.16
CA ILE A 80 11.00 3.48 12.89
C ILE A 80 10.53 2.95 14.25
N SER A 81 10.00 1.73 14.31
CA SER A 81 9.62 1.08 15.56
C SER A 81 10.80 1.00 16.55
N TYR A 82 12.01 0.62 16.10
CA TYR A 82 13.17 0.53 16.98
C TYR A 82 13.70 1.88 17.42
N GLN A 83 13.65 2.91 16.57
CA GLN A 83 14.02 4.26 16.99
C GLN A 83 13.10 4.78 18.10
N ILE A 84 11.78 4.57 17.96
CA ILE A 84 10.81 4.92 19.01
C ILE A 84 11.06 4.08 20.27
N LEU A 85 11.27 2.76 20.14
CA LEU A 85 11.53 1.88 21.26
C LEU A 85 12.80 2.29 22.03
N LYS A 86 13.88 2.67 21.33
CA LYS A 86 15.11 3.18 21.95
C LYS A 86 14.87 4.49 22.70
N ALA A 87 14.15 5.44 22.09
CA ALA A 87 13.82 6.71 22.72
C ALA A 87 12.97 6.50 23.99
N LEU A 88 11.98 5.61 23.94
CA LEU A 88 11.16 5.24 25.09
C LEU A 88 11.97 4.54 26.18
N ASN A 89 12.85 3.61 25.81
CA ASN A 89 13.72 2.92 26.75
C ASN A 89 14.65 3.91 27.47
N LEU A 90 15.26 4.86 26.74
CA LEU A 90 16.10 5.91 27.32
C LEU A 90 15.32 6.81 28.29
N PHE A 91 14.11 7.20 27.92
CA PHE A 91 13.25 8.01 28.79
C PHE A 91 12.86 7.26 30.07
N LEU A 92 12.48 5.99 29.97
CA LEU A 92 12.06 5.21 31.13
C LEU A 92 13.22 4.77 32.02
N SER A 93 14.39 4.50 31.45
CA SER A 93 15.58 4.17 32.23
C SER A 93 16.07 5.38 33.03
N THR A 94 15.94 6.59 32.48
CA THR A 94 16.36 7.84 33.15
C THR A 94 15.36 8.32 34.20
N GLN A 95 14.05 8.22 33.94
CA GLN A 95 13.01 8.72 34.86
C GLN A 95 12.55 7.69 35.90
N PHE A 96 12.48 6.40 35.54
CA PHE A 96 11.83 5.36 36.34
C PHE A 96 12.73 4.15 36.62
N HIS A 97 14.00 4.15 36.18
CA HIS A 97 14.95 3.03 36.31
C HIS A 97 14.43 1.68 35.77
N MET A 98 13.51 1.71 34.79
CA MET A 98 12.97 0.51 34.14
C MET A 98 13.61 0.29 32.77
N THR A 99 13.91 -0.96 32.42
CA THR A 99 14.40 -1.34 31.08
C THR A 99 13.31 -2.05 30.29
N ILE A 100 12.95 -1.50 29.13
CA ILE A 100 11.93 -2.06 28.23
C ILE A 100 12.57 -2.84 27.08
N LEU A 101 13.86 -2.60 26.80
CA LEU A 101 14.56 -3.30 25.72
C LEU A 101 14.79 -4.79 26.06
N THR A 102 13.80 -5.62 25.76
CA THR A 102 13.84 -7.08 25.89
C THR A 102 13.55 -7.75 24.54
N PRO A 103 13.95 -9.02 24.32
CA PRO A 103 13.65 -9.73 23.07
C PRO A 103 12.16 -9.76 22.72
N TYR A 104 11.30 -9.79 23.74
CA TYR A 104 9.85 -9.70 23.56
C TYR A 104 9.44 -8.37 22.91
N PHE A 105 9.91 -7.23 23.42
CA PHE A 105 9.57 -5.92 22.85
C PHE A 105 10.21 -5.67 21.49
N VAL A 106 11.40 -6.22 21.23
CA VAL A 106 12.03 -6.18 19.89
C VAL A 106 11.15 -6.85 18.83
N LEU A 107 10.38 -7.88 19.21
CA LEU A 107 9.43 -8.55 18.32
C LEU A 107 8.05 -7.88 18.30
N VAL A 108 7.48 -7.56 19.47
CA VAL A 108 6.10 -7.08 19.59
C VAL A 108 5.95 -5.61 19.19
N PHE A 109 6.95 -4.77 19.41
CA PHE A 109 6.83 -3.34 19.15
C PHE A 109 6.66 -3.02 17.64
N PRO A 110 7.41 -3.64 16.71
CA PRO A 110 7.11 -3.55 15.28
C PRO A 110 5.73 -4.08 14.89
N ARG A 111 5.29 -5.19 15.52
CA ARG A 111 3.94 -5.75 15.28
C ARG A 111 2.84 -4.78 15.68
N LEU A 112 3.01 -4.03 16.78
CA LEU A 112 2.05 -3.00 17.17
C LEU A 112 1.95 -1.89 16.13
N LEU A 113 3.06 -1.44 15.55
CA LEU A 113 3.05 -0.46 14.46
C LEU A 113 2.29 -1.00 13.24
N ILE A 114 2.55 -2.25 12.85
CA ILE A 114 1.82 -2.88 11.74
C ILE A 114 0.34 -3.08 12.07
N CYS A 115 0.00 -3.47 13.30
CA CYS A 115 -1.38 -3.55 13.76
C CYS A 115 -2.08 -2.19 13.65
N CYS A 116 -1.39 -1.09 13.99
CA CYS A 116 -1.91 0.27 13.76
C CYS A 116 -2.15 0.54 12.27
N LEU A 117 -1.22 0.16 11.39
CA LEU A 117 -1.39 0.28 9.94
C LEU A 117 -2.53 -0.58 9.41
N SER A 118 -2.85 -1.72 10.04
CA SER A 118 -3.98 -2.58 9.65
C SER A 118 -5.32 -1.84 9.71
N PHE A 119 -5.48 -0.86 10.63
CA PHE A 119 -6.70 -0.05 10.73
C PHE A 119 -6.84 0.95 9.57
N VAL A 120 -5.76 1.24 8.83
CA VAL A 120 -5.85 2.02 7.58
C VAL A 120 -6.68 1.26 6.55
N VAL A 121 -6.57 -0.08 6.51
CA VAL A 121 -7.38 -0.93 5.62
C VAL A 121 -8.87 -0.80 5.97
N ASP A 122 -9.20 -0.89 7.26
CA ASP A 122 -10.57 -0.73 7.76
C ASP A 122 -11.12 0.68 7.43
N TRP A 123 -10.29 1.71 7.58
CA TRP A 123 -10.63 3.08 7.23
C TRP A 123 -10.86 3.27 5.73
N CYS A 124 -10.01 2.71 4.87
CA CYS A 124 -10.17 2.74 3.42
C CYS A 124 -11.50 2.08 3.01
N LEU A 125 -11.80 0.90 3.55
CA LEU A 125 -13.06 0.21 3.29
C LEU A 125 -14.26 1.05 3.73
N TYR A 126 -14.22 1.59 4.94
CA TYR A 126 -15.26 2.47 5.47
C TYR A 126 -15.53 3.66 4.54
N ARG A 127 -14.46 4.33 4.08
CA ARG A 127 -14.55 5.50 3.22
C ARG A 127 -15.10 5.18 1.83
N ILE A 128 -14.67 4.06 1.23
CA ILE A 128 -15.19 3.59 -0.06
C ILE A 128 -16.68 3.26 0.07
N CYS A 129 -17.08 2.56 1.13
CA CYS A 129 -18.49 2.24 1.38
C CYS A 129 -19.34 3.51 1.53
N LEU A 130 -18.87 4.48 2.31
CA LEU A 130 -19.57 5.76 2.49
C LEU A 130 -19.73 6.51 1.15
N ALA A 131 -18.68 6.54 0.34
CA ALA A 131 -18.70 7.21 -0.96
C ALA A 131 -19.68 6.58 -1.95
N ASN A 132 -19.86 5.25 -1.87
CA ASN A 132 -20.83 4.50 -2.68
C ASN A 132 -22.21 4.34 -2.02
N SER A 133 -22.45 4.95 -0.86
CA SER A 133 -23.71 4.81 -0.10
C SER A 133 -24.05 3.35 0.28
N GLU A 134 -23.01 2.56 0.52
CA GLU A 134 -23.09 1.14 0.87
C GLU A 134 -23.13 0.92 2.38
N LYS A 135 -23.75 -0.19 2.81
CA LYS A 135 -23.74 -0.62 4.22
C LYS A 135 -22.31 -0.92 4.70
N TYR A 136 -21.65 0.04 5.33
CA TYR A 136 -20.26 -0.08 5.79
C TYR A 136 -20.12 -0.96 7.03
N LYS A 137 -21.11 -0.93 7.94
CA LYS A 137 -21.10 -1.65 9.23
C LYS A 137 -20.83 -3.15 9.09
N SER A 138 -21.64 -3.83 8.27
CA SER A 138 -21.50 -5.27 8.01
C SER A 138 -20.18 -5.60 7.31
N ARG A 139 -19.77 -4.78 6.34
CA ARG A 139 -18.54 -5.01 5.55
C ARG A 139 -17.28 -4.84 6.40
N CYS A 140 -17.19 -3.80 7.21
CA CYS A 140 -16.09 -3.60 8.15
C CYS A 140 -16.04 -4.71 9.20
N LEU A 141 -17.20 -5.21 9.68
CA LEU A 141 -17.25 -6.32 10.62
C LEU A 141 -16.75 -7.64 9.99
N ILE A 142 -17.18 -7.94 8.75
CA ILE A 142 -16.72 -9.13 8.02
C ILE A 142 -15.20 -9.07 7.79
N LEU A 143 -14.70 -7.90 7.37
CA LEU A 143 -13.26 -7.69 7.20
C LEU A 143 -12.52 -7.88 8.53
N SER A 144 -13.01 -7.30 9.62
CA SER A 144 -12.30 -7.31 10.90
C SER A 144 -12.24 -8.70 11.56
N ILE A 145 -13.26 -9.53 11.34
CA ILE A 145 -13.32 -10.92 11.84
C ILE A 145 -12.44 -11.87 11.01
N SER A 146 -12.07 -11.48 9.79
CA SER A 146 -11.28 -12.36 8.92
C SER A 146 -9.94 -12.77 9.55
N TYR A 147 -9.57 -14.04 9.35
CA TYR A 147 -8.31 -14.61 9.83
C TYR A 147 -7.10 -13.79 9.34
N VAL A 148 -7.16 -13.32 8.10
CA VAL A 148 -6.13 -12.46 7.50
C VAL A 148 -5.95 -11.18 8.32
N MET A 149 -7.02 -10.49 8.70
CA MET A 149 -6.92 -9.24 9.46
C MET A 149 -6.53 -9.44 10.92
N LEU A 150 -6.94 -10.56 11.54
CA LEU A 150 -6.62 -10.84 12.94
C LEU A 150 -5.18 -11.33 13.12
N VAL A 151 -4.66 -12.13 12.19
CA VAL A 151 -3.39 -12.85 12.38
C VAL A 151 -2.29 -12.36 11.45
N TYR A 152 -2.53 -12.25 10.14
CA TYR A 152 -1.49 -11.89 9.18
C TYR A 152 -1.25 -10.37 9.11
N ALA A 153 -2.32 -9.57 9.10
CA ALA A 153 -2.26 -8.11 8.93
C ALA A 153 -1.68 -7.36 10.15
N THR A 154 -1.36 -8.07 11.24
CA THR A 154 -0.71 -7.52 12.43
C THR A 154 0.79 -7.83 12.49
N ARG A 155 1.32 -8.60 11.53
CA ARG A 155 2.73 -9.00 11.48
C ARG A 155 3.51 -8.16 10.49
N THR A 156 4.81 -8.07 10.70
CA THR A 156 5.77 -7.41 9.79
C THR A 156 6.02 -8.23 8.54
N PHE A 157 4.95 -8.64 7.87
CA PHE A 157 5.01 -9.22 6.54
C PHE A 157 5.00 -8.13 5.50
N SER A 158 5.81 -8.32 4.47
CA SER A 158 5.76 -7.52 3.24
C SER A 158 4.40 -7.64 2.55
N ASN A 159 3.72 -8.78 2.65
CA ASN A 159 2.33 -8.94 2.19
C ASN A 159 1.35 -8.03 2.94
N THR A 160 1.60 -7.76 4.22
CA THR A 160 0.78 -6.81 5.00
C THR A 160 0.99 -5.38 4.51
N ILE A 161 2.23 -5.02 4.16
CA ILE A 161 2.52 -3.72 3.52
C ILE A 161 1.82 -3.65 2.16
N GLU A 162 1.86 -4.71 1.34
CA GLU A 162 1.10 -4.76 0.07
C GLU A 162 -0.40 -4.57 0.31
N LEU A 163 -0.99 -5.20 1.33
CA LEU A 163 -2.40 -5.04 1.69
C LEU A 163 -2.76 -3.58 2.02
N VAL A 164 -1.95 -2.92 2.84
CA VAL A 164 -2.17 -1.52 3.20
C VAL A 164 -2.03 -0.62 1.98
N LEU A 165 -0.95 -0.77 1.20
CA LEU A 165 -0.73 0.00 -0.03
C LEU A 165 -1.86 -0.21 -1.05
N PHE A 166 -2.33 -1.45 -1.21
CA PHE A 166 -3.44 -1.76 -2.10
C PHE A 166 -4.76 -1.15 -1.64
N SER A 167 -5.06 -1.17 -0.34
CA SER A 167 -6.25 -0.53 0.21
C SER A 167 -6.26 0.99 0.00
N LEU A 168 -5.09 1.63 0.15
CA LEU A 168 -4.91 3.06 -0.11
C LEU A 168 -5.05 3.37 -1.61
N LEU A 169 -4.46 2.53 -2.47
CA LEU A 169 -4.62 2.64 -3.93
C LEU A 169 -6.09 2.61 -4.33
N LEU A 170 -6.84 1.61 -3.85
CA LEU A 170 -8.29 1.50 -4.09
C LEU A 170 -9.05 2.72 -3.60
N TYR A 171 -8.74 3.24 -2.41
CA TYR A 171 -9.38 4.42 -1.87
C TYR A 171 -9.14 5.67 -2.74
N PHE A 172 -7.88 5.97 -3.07
CA PHE A 172 -7.55 7.16 -3.86
C PHE A 172 -8.07 7.08 -5.30
N VAL A 173 -8.09 5.88 -5.89
CA VAL A 173 -8.69 5.63 -7.20
C VAL A 173 -10.21 5.81 -7.13
N SER A 174 -10.88 5.24 -6.13
CA SER A 174 -12.33 5.39 -5.94
C SER A 174 -12.74 6.85 -5.73
N GLU A 175 -12.03 7.60 -4.88
CA GLU A 175 -12.29 9.04 -4.68
C GLU A 175 -12.10 9.81 -5.98
N SER A 176 -11.05 9.50 -6.72
CA SER A 176 -10.75 10.06 -8.04
C SER A 176 -11.84 9.80 -9.09
N ILE A 177 -12.41 8.60 -9.13
CA ILE A 177 -13.48 8.24 -10.07
C ILE A 177 -14.77 8.96 -9.71
N ILE A 178 -15.16 8.95 -8.43
CA ILE A 178 -16.40 9.58 -7.95
C ILE A 178 -16.35 11.09 -8.18
N PHE A 179 -15.23 11.72 -7.81
CA PHE A 179 -15.03 13.16 -8.01
C PHE A 179 -15.07 13.55 -9.49
N SER A 180 -14.34 12.83 -10.35
CA SER A 180 -14.34 13.08 -11.80
C SER A 180 -15.74 12.91 -12.40
N THR A 181 -16.48 11.88 -12.01
CA THR A 181 -17.85 11.64 -12.49
C THR A 181 -18.78 12.79 -12.11
N ILE A 182 -18.70 13.31 -10.89
CA ILE A 182 -19.51 14.46 -10.44
C ILE A 182 -19.13 15.72 -11.24
N ASN A 183 -17.84 16.01 -11.38
CA ASN A 183 -17.37 17.20 -12.09
C ASN A 183 -17.71 17.17 -13.58
N VAL A 184 -17.56 16.00 -14.22
CA VAL A 184 -17.92 15.81 -15.63
C VAL A 184 -19.42 16.03 -15.84
N ARG A 185 -20.29 15.46 -14.98
CA ARG A 185 -21.75 15.69 -15.05
C ARG A 185 -22.11 17.16 -14.86
N GLN A 186 -21.48 17.85 -13.91
CA GLN A 186 -21.69 19.28 -13.71
C GLN A 186 -21.23 20.10 -14.93
N ARG A 187 -20.09 19.74 -15.53
CA ARG A 187 -19.54 20.37 -16.73
C ARG A 187 -20.48 20.21 -17.92
N GLU A 188 -21.01 19.01 -18.17
CA GLU A 188 -21.98 18.78 -19.23
C GLU A 188 -23.27 19.55 -18.99
N TYR A 189 -23.80 19.55 -17.76
CA TYR A 189 -24.99 20.32 -17.41
C TYR A 189 -24.81 21.82 -17.66
N ILE A 190 -23.68 22.40 -17.20
CA ILE A 190 -23.36 23.81 -17.40
C ILE A 190 -23.18 24.12 -18.89
N ASN A 191 -22.51 23.25 -19.66
CA ASN A 191 -22.35 23.43 -21.10
C ASN A 191 -23.69 23.37 -21.85
N LEU A 192 -24.60 22.48 -21.46
CA LEU A 192 -25.94 22.40 -22.04
C LEU A 192 -26.76 23.66 -21.74
N ARG A 193 -26.73 24.15 -20.50
CA ARG A 193 -27.43 25.38 -20.11
C ARG A 193 -26.83 26.62 -20.77
N TYR A 194 -25.50 26.69 -20.89
CA TYR A 194 -24.82 27.75 -21.62
C TYR A 194 -25.25 27.81 -23.09
N LYS A 195 -25.36 26.65 -23.76
CA LYS A 195 -25.82 26.57 -25.16
C LYS A 195 -27.30 26.95 -25.34
N LYS A 196 -28.15 26.66 -24.36
CA LYS A 196 -29.59 26.98 -24.37
C LYS A 196 -29.91 28.40 -23.91
N ALA A 197 -28.94 29.14 -23.35
CA ALA A 197 -29.18 30.49 -22.83
C ALA A 197 -29.41 31.48 -23.98
N GLU A 198 -30.53 32.19 -23.91
CA GLU A 198 -30.94 33.20 -24.90
C GLU A 198 -30.32 34.56 -24.60
N THR A 199 -30.19 34.91 -23.31
CA THR A 199 -29.67 36.21 -22.87
C THR A 199 -28.15 36.19 -22.64
N VAL A 200 -27.49 37.31 -22.91
CA VAL A 200 -26.05 37.49 -22.68
C VAL A 200 -25.71 37.38 -21.18
N VAL A 201 -26.60 37.86 -20.30
CA VAL A 201 -26.43 37.80 -18.85
C VAL A 201 -26.42 36.35 -18.35
N GLU A 202 -27.33 35.51 -18.85
CA GLU A 202 -27.35 34.08 -18.50
C GLU A 202 -26.12 33.33 -19.04
N ARG A 203 -25.70 33.63 -20.27
CA ARG A 203 -24.45 33.07 -20.83
C ARG A 203 -23.25 33.44 -19.97
N ALA A 204 -23.13 34.70 -19.55
CA ALA A 204 -22.06 35.16 -18.66
C ALA A 204 -22.08 34.43 -17.31
N LYS A 205 -23.27 34.19 -16.74
CA LYS A 205 -23.44 33.43 -15.50
C LYS A 205 -22.93 31.99 -15.63
N PHE A 206 -23.33 31.26 -16.67
CA PHE A 206 -22.86 29.89 -16.89
C PHE A 206 -21.38 29.81 -17.26
N HIS A 207 -20.85 30.81 -17.96
CA HIS A 207 -19.41 30.93 -18.21
C HIS A 207 -18.63 31.08 -16.89
N LYS A 208 -19.10 31.94 -15.98
CA LYS A 208 -18.50 32.11 -14.66
C LYS A 208 -18.55 30.81 -13.85
N LEU A 209 -19.67 30.09 -13.88
CA LEU A 209 -19.80 28.77 -13.22
C LEU A 209 -18.84 27.73 -13.79
N LYS A 210 -18.57 27.75 -15.10
CA LYS A 210 -17.62 26.85 -15.74
C LYS A 210 -16.18 27.06 -15.23
N LEU A 211 -15.80 28.31 -14.94
CA LEU A 211 -14.48 28.66 -14.40
C LEU A 211 -14.28 28.19 -12.95
N PHE A 212 -15.36 28.03 -12.18
CA PHE A 212 -15.30 27.50 -10.81
C PHE A 212 -15.12 25.97 -10.75
N LEU A 213 -15.23 25.25 -11.86
CA LEU A 213 -15.03 23.81 -11.88
C LEU A 213 -13.54 23.47 -11.76
N GLU A 214 -13.18 22.71 -10.73
CA GLU A 214 -11.81 22.21 -10.54
C GLU A 214 -11.40 21.25 -11.67
N ASN A 215 -10.10 21.22 -11.95
CA ASN A 215 -9.51 20.21 -12.83
C ASN A 215 -9.51 18.84 -12.15
N ASP A 216 -10.21 17.89 -12.74
CA ASP A 216 -10.38 16.53 -12.22
C ASP A 216 -9.41 15.51 -12.85
N SER A 217 -8.80 15.85 -13.99
CA SER A 217 -8.05 14.92 -14.84
C SER A 217 -6.86 14.25 -14.13
N LEU A 218 -6.12 14.99 -13.30
CA LEU A 218 -4.90 14.55 -12.61
C LEU A 218 -5.09 14.38 -11.10
N ARG A 219 -6.34 14.36 -10.62
CA ARG A 219 -6.63 14.20 -9.18
C ARG A 219 -5.93 12.94 -8.64
N ASN A 220 -5.23 13.10 -7.53
CA ASN A 220 -4.43 12.10 -6.81
C ASN A 220 -3.34 11.39 -7.64
N CYS A 221 -2.98 11.90 -8.82
CA CYS A 221 -2.00 11.24 -9.69
C CYS A 221 -0.67 10.96 -8.96
N PHE A 222 -0.14 11.97 -8.28
CA PHE A 222 1.10 11.84 -7.51
C PHE A 222 1.01 10.75 -6.44
N VAL A 223 -0.05 10.75 -5.63
CA VAL A 223 -0.24 9.78 -4.54
C VAL A 223 -0.43 8.36 -5.07
N ILE A 224 -1.17 8.20 -6.17
CA ILE A 224 -1.37 6.90 -6.81
C ILE A 224 -0.04 6.39 -7.39
N ALA A 225 0.74 7.25 -8.03
CA ALA A 225 2.06 6.91 -8.56
C ALA A 225 3.05 6.53 -7.44
N THR A 226 3.05 7.26 -6.32
CA THR A 226 3.93 6.96 -5.19
C THR A 226 3.58 5.64 -4.53
N ILE A 227 2.29 5.34 -4.30
CA ILE A 227 1.84 4.06 -3.75
C ILE A 227 2.21 2.90 -4.68
N THR A 228 1.99 3.07 -5.99
CA THR A 228 2.31 2.02 -6.99
C THR A 228 3.80 1.72 -7.00
N THR A 229 4.63 2.77 -6.96
CA THR A 229 6.09 2.64 -6.93
C THR A 229 6.56 2.02 -5.61
N ALA A 230 6.07 2.49 -4.47
CA ALA A 230 6.41 1.92 -3.17
C ALA A 230 6.04 0.43 -3.08
N GLY A 231 4.89 0.05 -3.64
CA GLY A 231 4.47 -1.35 -3.73
C GLY A 231 5.40 -2.18 -4.61
N PHE A 232 5.82 -1.66 -5.77
CA PHE A 232 6.79 -2.34 -6.65
C PHE A 232 8.15 -2.57 -5.98
N PHE A 233 8.63 -1.62 -5.17
CA PHE A 233 9.87 -1.78 -4.40
C PHE A 233 9.72 -2.70 -3.18
N ASN A 234 8.53 -2.76 -2.57
CA ASN A 234 8.25 -3.73 -1.52
C ASN A 234 8.25 -5.16 -2.09
N ARG A 235 7.48 -5.39 -3.16
CA ARG A 235 7.44 -6.62 -3.93
C ARG A 235 7.04 -6.35 -5.39
N PRO A 236 7.82 -6.80 -6.39
CA PRO A 236 7.46 -6.56 -7.79
C PRO A 236 6.12 -7.15 -8.22
N THR A 237 5.63 -8.18 -7.52
CA THR A 237 4.29 -8.77 -7.71
C THR A 237 3.15 -7.80 -7.46
N PHE A 238 3.36 -6.74 -6.68
CA PHE A 238 2.35 -5.74 -6.37
C PHE A 238 1.73 -5.10 -7.61
N VAL A 239 2.50 -4.97 -8.69
CA VAL A 239 2.03 -4.41 -9.96
C VAL A 239 0.84 -5.18 -10.51
N ALA A 240 0.81 -6.51 -10.35
CA ALA A 240 -0.32 -7.33 -10.77
C ALA A 240 -1.63 -6.91 -10.08
N TYR A 241 -1.57 -6.59 -8.79
CA TYR A 241 -2.72 -6.08 -8.03
C TYR A 241 -3.07 -4.65 -8.45
N ALA A 242 -2.06 -3.81 -8.73
CA ALA A 242 -2.25 -2.41 -9.10
C ALA A 242 -2.86 -2.20 -10.50
N ILE A 243 -2.68 -3.13 -11.45
CA ILE A 243 -3.18 -3.00 -12.84
C ILE A 243 -4.68 -2.69 -12.88
N GLY A 244 -5.50 -3.41 -12.11
CA GLY A 244 -6.96 -3.21 -12.09
C GLY A 244 -7.36 -1.79 -11.68
N PRO A 245 -6.99 -1.33 -10.46
CA PRO A 245 -7.27 0.03 -10.01
C PRO A 245 -6.70 1.11 -10.94
N LEU A 246 -5.47 0.94 -11.43
CA LEU A 246 -4.83 1.90 -12.34
C LEU A 246 -5.57 1.99 -13.67
N PHE A 247 -6.02 0.86 -14.21
CA PHE A 247 -6.81 0.83 -15.44
C PHE A 247 -8.09 1.65 -15.28
N PHE A 248 -8.85 1.45 -14.20
CA PHE A 248 -10.07 2.23 -13.94
C PHE A 248 -9.79 3.71 -13.68
N TRP A 249 -8.67 4.04 -13.03
CA TRP A 249 -8.26 5.44 -12.84
C TRP A 249 -7.91 6.14 -14.16
N LEU A 250 -7.19 5.45 -15.05
CA LEU A 250 -6.83 5.96 -16.37
C LEU A 250 -8.07 6.10 -17.25
N TYR A 251 -8.95 5.10 -17.26
CA TYR A 251 -10.14 5.01 -18.10
C TYR A 251 -11.29 5.95 -17.66
N ARG A 252 -11.22 6.54 -16.45
CA ARG A 252 -12.32 7.36 -15.91
C ARG A 252 -12.74 8.50 -16.86
N GLY A 253 -14.05 8.66 -17.03
CA GLY A 253 -14.63 9.73 -17.84
C GLY A 253 -14.64 9.47 -19.35
N ILE A 254 -13.99 8.41 -19.84
CA ILE A 254 -14.10 7.98 -21.25
C ILE A 254 -15.54 7.54 -21.50
N GLY A 255 -16.22 8.23 -22.42
CA GLY A 255 -17.65 8.05 -22.71
C GLY A 255 -18.51 9.31 -22.55
N PHE A 256 -18.03 10.30 -21.79
CA PHE A 256 -18.66 11.62 -21.72
C PHE A 256 -18.16 12.53 -22.83
N LYS A 257 -19.02 13.40 -23.38
CA LYS A 257 -18.67 14.27 -24.52
C LYS A 257 -17.59 15.30 -24.17
N SER A 258 -17.39 15.57 -22.88
CA SER A 258 -16.41 16.54 -22.40
C SER A 258 -14.99 15.98 -22.19
N VAL A 259 -14.77 14.67 -22.32
CA VAL A 259 -13.48 14.03 -22.05
C VAL A 259 -12.88 13.48 -23.34
N ASN A 260 -11.79 14.08 -23.80
CA ASN A 260 -11.07 13.63 -24.98
C ASN A 260 -10.14 12.44 -24.67
N ALA A 261 -9.88 11.58 -25.66
CA ALA A 261 -8.90 10.51 -25.58
C ALA A 261 -7.48 11.01 -25.26
N LEU A 262 -7.15 12.26 -25.63
CA LEU A 262 -5.88 12.90 -25.29
C LEU A 262 -5.66 12.99 -23.76
N ASN A 263 -6.73 13.11 -22.96
CA ASN A 263 -6.63 13.11 -21.50
C ASN A 263 -6.12 11.76 -20.95
N PHE A 264 -6.43 10.64 -21.62
CA PHE A 264 -5.93 9.32 -21.25
C PHE A 264 -4.41 9.25 -21.41
N HIS A 265 -3.89 9.67 -22.58
CA HIS A 265 -2.46 9.71 -22.84
C HIS A 265 -1.72 10.67 -21.91
N LEU A 266 -2.29 11.86 -21.64
CA LEU A 266 -1.72 12.80 -20.67
C LEU A 266 -1.66 12.21 -19.26
N ARG A 267 -2.69 11.49 -18.82
CA ARG A 267 -2.67 10.82 -17.51
C ARG A 267 -1.55 9.78 -17.42
N ILE A 268 -1.33 8.99 -18.47
CA ILE A 268 -0.21 8.03 -18.52
C ILE A 268 1.13 8.76 -18.41
N LEU A 269 1.34 9.80 -19.22
CA LEU A 269 2.60 10.53 -19.23
C LEU A 269 2.88 11.19 -17.87
N VAL A 270 1.88 11.88 -17.30
CA VAL A 270 2.04 12.51 -15.98
C VAL A 270 2.21 11.46 -14.89
N PHE A 271 1.51 10.33 -14.96
CA PHE A 271 1.69 9.22 -14.02
C PHE A 271 3.15 8.73 -14.01
N ILE A 272 3.74 8.49 -15.19
CA ILE A 272 5.14 8.08 -15.31
C ILE A 272 6.07 9.13 -14.67
N ILE A 273 5.87 10.41 -14.98
CA ILE A 273 6.68 11.50 -14.38
C ILE A 273 6.54 11.49 -12.85
N CYS A 274 5.32 11.29 -12.33
CA CYS A 274 5.07 11.23 -10.89
C CYS A 274 5.71 10.01 -10.18
N THR A 275 6.08 8.94 -10.91
CA THR A 275 6.79 7.80 -10.30
C THR A 275 8.28 8.09 -10.06
N ILE A 276 8.88 8.98 -10.85
CA ILE A 276 10.33 9.25 -10.85
C ILE A 276 10.85 9.63 -9.44
N PRO A 277 10.23 10.57 -8.71
CA PRO A 277 10.74 10.97 -7.39
C PRO A 277 10.80 9.80 -6.40
N THR A 278 9.76 8.95 -6.39
CA THR A 278 9.74 7.77 -5.52
C THR A 278 10.74 6.72 -5.94
N ILE A 279 10.95 6.49 -7.24
CA ILE A 279 12.00 5.57 -7.71
C ILE A 279 13.37 6.05 -7.24
N LEU A 280 13.67 7.34 -7.42
CA LEU A 280 14.94 7.93 -7.01
C LEU A 280 15.17 7.79 -5.50
N ILE A 281 14.16 8.08 -4.68
CA ILE A 281 14.28 7.95 -3.21
C ILE A 281 14.64 6.51 -2.83
N PHE A 282 13.93 5.51 -3.36
CA PHE A 282 14.18 4.11 -3.01
C PHE A 282 15.54 3.62 -3.53
N VAL A 283 15.90 3.96 -4.78
CA VAL A 283 17.19 3.61 -5.36
C VAL A 283 18.33 4.22 -4.57
N ILE A 284 18.23 5.48 -4.16
CA ILE A 284 19.27 6.15 -3.37
C ILE A 284 19.42 5.47 -2.00
N ILE A 285 18.31 5.23 -1.29
CA ILE A 285 18.32 4.57 0.03
C ILE A 285 18.95 3.18 -0.07
N ASP A 286 18.51 2.37 -1.05
CA ASP A 286 19.03 1.02 -1.25
C ASP A 286 20.53 1.07 -1.62
N SER A 287 20.95 1.98 -2.50
CA SER A 287 22.35 2.10 -2.93
C SER A 287 23.30 2.47 -1.79
N PHE A 288 22.88 3.38 -0.89
CA PHE A 288 23.62 3.68 0.33
C PHE A 288 23.67 2.48 1.29
N TYR A 289 22.54 1.78 1.44
CA TYR A 289 22.47 0.66 2.37
C TYR A 289 23.38 -0.50 1.98
N PHE A 290 23.44 -0.83 0.68
CA PHE A 290 24.25 -1.92 0.13
C PHE A 290 25.69 -1.51 -0.18
N GLY A 291 26.07 -0.24 0.02
CA GLY A 291 27.44 0.24 -0.16
C GLY A 291 27.85 0.49 -1.61
N TYR A 292 26.92 0.57 -2.55
CA TYR A 292 27.20 0.96 -3.94
C TYR A 292 27.40 2.47 -4.10
N LEU A 293 26.85 3.25 -3.16
CA LEU A 293 27.00 4.69 -3.10
C LEU A 293 27.52 5.07 -1.71
N THR A 294 28.62 5.82 -1.69
CA THR A 294 29.24 6.32 -0.46
C THR A 294 29.35 7.84 -0.45
N TRP A 295 29.41 8.43 0.74
CA TRP A 295 29.62 9.87 0.90
C TRP A 295 30.94 10.36 0.29
N GLY A 296 31.97 9.50 0.28
CA GLY A 296 33.26 9.78 -0.33
C GLY A 296 33.16 9.95 -1.85
N GLU A 297 32.52 9.00 -2.53
CA GLU A 297 32.30 9.05 -3.99
C GLU A 297 31.50 10.28 -4.42
N ILE A 298 30.48 10.66 -3.63
CA ILE A 298 29.70 11.87 -3.87
C ILE A 298 30.56 13.12 -3.71
N GLY A 299 31.40 13.17 -2.67
CA GLY A 299 32.28 14.31 -2.40
C GLY A 299 33.34 14.53 -3.49
N VAL A 300 33.80 13.45 -4.13
CA VAL A 300 34.78 13.50 -5.23
C VAL A 300 34.10 13.60 -6.61
N LEU A 301 32.76 13.58 -6.67
CA LEU A 301 31.96 13.59 -7.90
C LEU A 301 32.21 12.39 -8.84
N GLU A 302 32.74 11.28 -8.31
CA GLU A 302 32.95 10.02 -9.05
C GLU A 302 31.70 9.12 -9.03
N VAL A 303 30.53 9.72 -9.27
CA VAL A 303 29.26 8.98 -9.25
C VAL A 303 28.90 8.54 -10.68
N SER A 304 28.87 7.22 -10.89
CA SER A 304 28.46 6.61 -12.16
C SER A 304 27.11 5.90 -12.05
N LEU A 305 26.51 5.53 -13.19
CA LEU A 305 25.28 4.72 -13.19
C LEU A 305 25.44 3.35 -12.49
N ARG A 306 26.67 2.86 -12.29
CA ARG A 306 26.95 1.59 -11.61
C ARG A 306 26.85 1.69 -10.09
N ASN A 307 26.90 2.90 -9.55
CA ASN A 307 26.75 3.18 -8.11
C ASN A 307 25.28 3.12 -7.65
N PHE A 308 24.34 2.95 -8.58
CA PHE A 308 22.92 2.90 -8.29
C PHE A 308 22.36 1.49 -8.45
N VAL A 309 21.64 1.04 -7.44
CA VAL A 309 20.99 -0.27 -7.39
C VAL A 309 19.49 -0.13 -7.54
N ALA A 310 18.92 -0.82 -8.53
CA ALA A 310 17.48 -1.01 -8.66
C ALA A 310 17.09 -2.42 -8.22
N THR A 311 16.73 -2.57 -6.94
CA THR A 311 16.37 -3.87 -6.34
C THR A 311 15.22 -4.59 -7.07
N PRO A 312 14.14 -3.92 -7.55
CA PRO A 312 13.08 -4.61 -8.29
C PRO A 312 13.56 -5.21 -9.62
N TRP A 313 14.52 -4.55 -10.28
CA TRP A 313 15.10 -5.05 -11.52
C TRP A 313 15.94 -6.30 -11.27
N ASN A 314 16.74 -6.29 -10.20
CA ASN A 314 17.51 -7.45 -9.78
C ASN A 314 16.60 -8.63 -9.40
N PHE A 315 15.49 -8.37 -8.71
CA PHE A 315 14.47 -9.37 -8.41
C PHE A 315 13.92 -10.03 -9.68
N ILE A 316 13.53 -9.23 -10.68
CA ILE A 316 13.01 -9.75 -11.95
C ILE A 316 14.09 -10.61 -12.63
N LYS A 317 15.32 -10.10 -12.73
CA LYS A 317 16.45 -10.82 -13.32
C LYS A 317 16.73 -12.15 -12.61
N TYR A 318 16.63 -12.17 -11.27
CA TYR A 318 16.83 -13.36 -10.46
C TYR A 318 15.77 -14.43 -10.72
N ASN A 319 14.49 -14.03 -10.76
CA ASN A 319 13.35 -14.95 -10.88
C ASN A 319 13.09 -15.43 -12.32
N ILE A 320 13.61 -14.74 -13.34
CA ILE A 320 13.55 -15.23 -14.73
C ILE A 320 14.45 -16.48 -14.92
N ASN A 321 15.51 -16.63 -14.13
CA ASN A 321 16.41 -17.78 -14.25
C ASN A 321 15.82 -19.02 -13.55
N PRO A 322 15.43 -20.08 -14.29
CA PRO A 322 14.80 -21.26 -13.71
C PRO A 322 15.72 -22.05 -12.76
N LYS A 323 17.05 -21.92 -12.91
CA LYS A 323 18.01 -22.57 -12.01
C LYS A 323 17.89 -22.06 -10.58
N ASN A 324 17.68 -20.75 -10.42
CA ASN A 324 17.48 -20.13 -9.12
C ASN A 324 16.17 -20.57 -8.46
N LEU A 325 15.10 -20.75 -9.26
CA LEU A 325 13.81 -21.22 -8.76
C LEU A 325 13.86 -22.67 -8.27
N ALA A 326 14.68 -23.51 -8.91
CA ALA A 326 14.83 -24.91 -8.54
C ALA A 326 15.48 -25.10 -7.17
N GLU A 327 16.36 -24.18 -6.75
CA GLU A 327 17.02 -24.20 -5.44
C GLU A 327 16.04 -23.99 -4.28
N HIS A 328 14.92 -23.31 -4.51
CA HIS A 328 13.94 -22.94 -3.46
C HIS A 328 12.68 -23.81 -3.47
N GLY A 329 12.64 -24.85 -4.30
CA GLY A 329 11.54 -25.82 -4.38
C GLY A 329 10.36 -25.33 -5.23
N LEU A 330 9.98 -26.12 -6.23
CA LEU A 330 8.78 -25.88 -7.02
C LEU A 330 7.57 -26.53 -6.35
N HIS A 331 6.60 -25.72 -5.94
CA HIS A 331 5.33 -26.23 -5.43
C HIS A 331 4.30 -26.39 -6.56
N PRO A 332 3.48 -27.46 -6.53
CA PRO A 332 2.39 -27.62 -7.49
C PRO A 332 1.39 -26.46 -7.42
N ARG A 333 1.07 -25.87 -8.59
CA ARG A 333 0.18 -24.71 -8.67
C ARG A 333 -1.23 -24.96 -8.11
N TYR A 334 -1.69 -26.21 -8.14
CA TYR A 334 -3.01 -26.56 -7.59
C TYR A 334 -3.10 -26.31 -6.08
N LEU A 335 -1.99 -26.32 -5.34
CA LEU A 335 -1.99 -26.03 -3.90
C LEU A 335 -2.48 -24.60 -3.62
N HIS A 336 -2.18 -23.64 -4.51
CA HIS A 336 -2.66 -22.27 -4.36
C HIS A 336 -4.19 -22.21 -4.42
N ALA A 337 -4.81 -22.93 -5.34
CA ALA A 337 -6.26 -22.97 -5.47
C ALA A 337 -6.91 -23.86 -4.40
N ALA A 338 -6.47 -25.11 -4.29
CA ALA A 338 -7.13 -26.11 -3.45
C ALA A 338 -6.86 -25.94 -1.95
N VAL A 339 -5.70 -25.38 -1.56
CA VAL A 339 -5.29 -25.30 -0.15
C VAL A 339 -5.21 -23.86 0.33
N ASN A 340 -4.46 -22.99 -0.36
CA ASN A 340 -4.18 -21.65 0.16
C ASN A 340 -5.45 -20.77 0.21
N ILE A 341 -6.30 -20.80 -0.82
CA ILE A 341 -7.52 -19.99 -0.85
C ILE A 341 -8.50 -20.39 0.26
N PRO A 342 -8.86 -21.69 0.44
CA PRO A 342 -9.67 -22.11 1.58
C PRO A 342 -9.01 -21.83 2.94
N LEU A 343 -7.68 -21.98 3.06
CA LEU A 343 -6.98 -21.69 4.31
C LEU A 343 -7.05 -20.21 4.69
N LEU A 344 -6.85 -19.31 3.72
CA LEU A 344 -6.81 -17.87 3.97
C LEU A 344 -8.20 -17.26 4.13
N PHE A 345 -9.17 -17.71 3.34
CA PHE A 345 -10.49 -17.09 3.26
C PHE A 345 -11.62 -17.95 3.84
N ASN A 346 -11.32 -19.17 4.28
CA ASN A 346 -12.27 -20.11 4.89
C ASN A 346 -13.54 -20.25 4.01
N ILE A 347 -14.74 -20.16 4.60
CA ILE A 347 -16.03 -20.23 3.90
C ILE A 347 -16.13 -19.19 2.77
N LEU A 348 -15.51 -18.01 2.90
CA LEU A 348 -15.53 -16.99 1.83
C LEU A 348 -14.77 -17.45 0.58
N GLY A 349 -13.71 -18.24 0.74
CA GLY A 349 -12.98 -18.82 -0.39
C GLY A 349 -13.85 -19.83 -1.15
N LEU A 350 -14.58 -20.67 -0.43
CA LEU A 350 -15.51 -21.64 -1.04
C LEU A 350 -16.69 -20.97 -1.75
N LEU A 351 -17.29 -19.95 -1.13
CA LEU A 351 -18.34 -19.14 -1.77
C LEU A 351 -17.82 -18.41 -3.01
N GLY A 352 -16.57 -17.94 -2.98
CA GLY A 352 -15.90 -17.37 -4.14
C GLY A 352 -15.81 -18.34 -5.31
N TYR A 353 -15.50 -19.61 -5.05
CA TYR A 353 -15.51 -20.65 -6.07
C TYR A 353 -16.90 -20.94 -6.62
N SER A 354 -17.92 -21.00 -5.77
CA SER A 354 -19.31 -21.18 -6.22
C SER A 354 -19.72 -20.09 -7.19
N ASN A 355 -19.55 -18.82 -6.80
CA ASN A 355 -19.90 -17.68 -7.65
C ASN A 355 -19.09 -17.63 -8.95
N PHE A 356 -17.83 -18.09 -8.92
CA PHE A 356 -17.02 -18.18 -10.12
C PHE A 356 -17.54 -19.25 -11.07
N LEU A 357 -17.97 -20.41 -10.57
CA LEU A 357 -18.60 -21.44 -11.39
C LEU A 357 -19.93 -20.96 -11.96
N ASP A 358 -20.71 -20.20 -11.18
CA ASP A 358 -21.99 -19.62 -11.61
C ASP A 358 -21.84 -18.60 -12.75
N LEU A 359 -20.64 -18.01 -12.95
CA LEU A 359 -20.36 -17.13 -14.09
C LEU A 359 -20.19 -17.88 -15.41
N PHE A 360 -19.91 -19.19 -15.37
CA PHE A 360 -19.73 -20.04 -16.55
C PHE A 360 -20.89 -21.00 -16.80
N SER A 361 -21.84 -21.10 -15.86
CA SER A 361 -23.15 -21.72 -16.05
C SER A 361 -24.13 -20.72 -16.64
#